data_AF-G8SDZ8-F1
#
_entry.id   AF-G8SDZ8-F1
#
_cell.length_a   1.000
_cell.length_b   1.000
_cell.length_c   1.000
_cell.angle_alpha   90.00
_cell.angle_beta   90.00
_cell.angle_gamma   90.00
#
_symmetry.space_group_name_H-M   'P 1'
#
loop_
_entity.id
_entity.type
_entity.pdbx_description
1 polymer ?
#
loop_
_entity_poly.entity_id
_entity_poly.type
_entity_poly.pdbx_seq_one_letter_code
_entity_poly.pdbx_strand_id
1 'polypeptide(L)'
;MRESSGHPAPARSASVTVEALLARRGRIQQGLIDAEIRATRRAILTQFRLRLRADVGTLSSTAFLTLADEPAVHTAIMIAVSGVARPDALLLHTCAPGAAPLRLTRHRGLPESGPHQVARIGSAVASVVPPEGDSAGPVVVHDLSAAVVGVSRLATRMLLDAGFRAVQCYPMRDGDGPRLGLLSLLYRSPDRYPVQESLARHAGKALAHLSETRIGTCPVVAPSAFPGPPASPPDAACLSGLLAVEPSRPGAKRSNPQGRGAKRWAGERSGRLAGVDGKPLSGAR
;
A
#
# COMPACT_ATOMS: atom_id res chain seq x y z
N MET A 1 -71.25 -29.74 -19.58
CA MET A 1 -70.77 -28.65 -18.70
C MET A 1 -70.24 -29.30 -17.43
N ARG A 2 -68.91 -29.31 -17.22
CA ARG A 2 -68.27 -29.90 -16.04
C ARG A 2 -67.99 -28.77 -15.05
N GLU A 3 -68.69 -28.78 -13.92
CA GLU A 3 -68.48 -27.85 -12.81
C GLU A 3 -67.12 -28.15 -12.18
N SER A 4 -66.18 -27.22 -12.37
CA SER A 4 -64.87 -27.23 -11.74
C SER A 4 -65.03 -26.77 -10.28
N SER A 5 -65.10 -27.74 -9.38
CA SER A 5 -65.09 -27.56 -7.94
C SER A 5 -63.69 -27.10 -7.47
N GLY A 6 -63.47 -25.78 -7.53
CA GLY A 6 -62.29 -25.15 -6.95
C GLY A 6 -62.30 -25.25 -5.43
N HIS A 7 -61.60 -26.24 -4.88
CA HIS A 7 -61.32 -26.32 -3.45
C HIS A 7 -60.44 -25.13 -3.04
N PRO A 8 -60.89 -24.25 -2.12
CA PRO A 8 -60.05 -23.18 -1.61
C PRO A 8 -58.88 -23.80 -0.84
N ALA A 9 -57.66 -23.55 -1.33
CA ALA A 9 -56.45 -23.98 -0.66
C ALA A 9 -56.47 -23.48 0.80
N PRO A 10 -56.21 -24.33 1.80
CA PRO A 10 -56.27 -23.92 3.20
C PRO A 10 -55.29 -22.79 3.42
N ALA A 11 -55.80 -21.66 3.92
CA ALA A 11 -55.00 -20.52 4.32
C ALA A 11 -54.01 -20.97 5.40
N ARG A 12 -52.76 -21.23 4.99
CA ARG A 12 -51.64 -21.45 5.90
C ARG A 12 -51.46 -20.19 6.73
N SER A 13 -52.15 -20.13 7.85
CA SER A 13 -51.92 -19.15 8.90
C SER A 13 -50.55 -19.45 9.48
N ALA A 14 -49.53 -18.75 8.97
CA ALA A 14 -48.16 -18.88 9.44
C ALA A 14 -48.10 -18.36 10.87
N SER A 15 -48.20 -19.26 11.85
CA SER A 15 -47.88 -18.96 13.23
C SER A 15 -46.40 -18.61 13.30
N VAL A 16 -46.11 -17.31 13.36
CA VAL A 16 -44.77 -16.83 13.68
C VAL A 16 -44.44 -17.32 15.08
N THR A 17 -43.49 -18.23 15.20
CA THR A 17 -43.09 -18.78 16.49
C THR A 17 -42.43 -17.68 17.34
N VAL A 18 -42.64 -17.74 18.65
CA VAL A 18 -42.00 -16.82 19.62
C VAL A 18 -40.47 -16.83 19.44
N GLU A 19 -39.89 -17.98 19.11
CA GLU A 19 -38.47 -18.12 18.77
C GLU A 19 -38.04 -17.26 17.59
N ALA A 20 -38.83 -17.19 16.51
CA ALA A 20 -38.52 -16.36 15.36
C ALA A 20 -38.53 -14.86 15.71
N LEU A 21 -39.42 -14.43 16.61
CA LEU A 21 -39.47 -13.05 17.11
C LEU A 21 -38.26 -12.73 18.00
N LEU A 22 -37.88 -13.63 18.91
CA LEU A 22 -36.70 -13.46 19.76
C LEU A 22 -35.41 -13.41 18.93
N ALA A 23 -35.26 -14.32 17.97
CA ALA A 23 -34.11 -14.32 17.05
C ALA A 23 -34.05 -13.03 16.22
N ARG A 24 -35.21 -12.52 15.77
CA ARG A 24 -35.27 -11.22 15.06
C ARG A 24 -34.86 -10.06 15.96
N ARG A 25 -35.36 -10.01 17.20
CA ARG A 25 -34.99 -8.97 18.18
C ARG A 25 -33.49 -9.00 18.49
N GLY A 26 -32.92 -10.19 18.69
CA GLY A 26 -31.49 -10.37 18.92
C GLY A 26 -30.64 -9.83 17.76
N ARG A 27 -31.01 -10.14 16.51
CA ARG A 27 -30.32 -9.59 15.33
C ARG A 27 -30.41 -8.07 15.24
N ILE A 28 -31.56 -7.49 15.58
CA ILE A 28 -31.73 -6.03 15.59
C ILE A 28 -30.88 -5.39 16.69
N GLN A 29 -30.89 -5.94 17.91
CA GLN A 29 -30.09 -5.43 19.02
C GLN A 29 -28.59 -5.52 18.73
N GLN A 30 -28.13 -6.65 18.20
CA GLN A 30 -26.72 -6.79 17.78
C GLN A 30 -26.37 -5.77 16.69
N GLY A 31 -27.24 -5.57 15.70
CA GLY A 31 -27.04 -4.58 14.65
C GLY A 31 -26.93 -3.15 15.17
N LEU A 32 -27.69 -2.79 16.20
CA LEU A 32 -27.60 -1.49 16.87
C LEU A 32 -26.27 -1.33 17.62
N ILE A 33 -25.86 -2.35 18.38
CA ILE A 33 -24.57 -2.37 19.09
C ILE A 33 -23.41 -2.22 18.10
N ASP A 34 -23.41 -2.99 17.01
CA ASP A 34 -22.38 -2.93 15.98
C ASP A 34 -22.36 -1.57 15.26
N ALA A 35 -23.52 -0.93 15.08
CA ALA A 35 -23.60 0.41 14.49
C ALA A 35 -23.00 1.47 15.43
N GLU A 36 -23.30 1.40 16.72
CA GLU A 36 -22.78 2.30 17.75
C GLU A 36 -21.26 2.15 17.93
N ILE A 37 -20.75 0.91 17.98
CA ILE A 37 -19.31 0.64 18.03
C ILE A 37 -18.61 1.22 16.80
N ARG A 38 -19.17 1.02 15.59
CA ARG A 38 -18.62 1.61 14.36
C ARG A 38 -18.70 3.14 14.34
N ALA A 39 -19.72 3.75 14.92
CA ALA A 39 -19.83 5.20 15.04
C ALA A 39 -18.76 5.76 15.99
N THR A 40 -18.63 5.16 17.17
CA THR A 40 -17.63 5.54 18.20
C THR A 40 -16.21 5.40 17.66
N ARG A 41 -15.90 4.27 17.02
CA ARG A 41 -14.60 4.04 16.37
C ARG A 41 -14.29 5.12 15.33
N ARG A 42 -15.26 5.50 14.49
CA ARG A 42 -15.08 6.56 13.48
C ARG A 42 -14.83 7.94 14.12
N ALA A 43 -15.53 8.26 15.20
CA ALA A 43 -15.33 9.52 15.93
C ALA A 43 -13.91 9.60 16.50
N ILE A 44 -13.44 8.55 17.17
CA ILE A 44 -12.08 8.49 17.75
C ILE A 44 -11.01 8.59 16.64
N LEU A 45 -11.13 7.81 15.56
CA LEU A 45 -10.19 7.90 14.43
C LEU A 45 -10.17 9.29 13.78
N THR A 46 -11.28 10.02 13.82
CA THR A 46 -11.34 11.41 13.32
C THR A 46 -10.50 12.34 14.18
N GLN A 47 -10.54 12.19 15.51
CA GLN A 47 -9.67 12.96 16.41
C GLN A 47 -8.19 12.66 16.17
N PHE A 48 -7.81 11.40 15.98
CA PHE A 48 -6.43 11.03 15.63
C PHE A 48 -5.98 11.67 14.32
N ARG A 49 -6.83 11.71 13.29
CA ARG A 49 -6.51 12.38 12.01
C ARG A 49 -6.24 13.87 12.16
N LEU A 50 -6.90 14.55 13.09
CA LEU A 50 -6.61 15.96 13.39
C LEU A 50 -5.23 16.08 14.05
N ARG A 51 -4.94 15.27 15.06
CA ARG A 51 -3.66 15.25 15.77
C ARG A 51 -2.47 14.92 14.86
N LEU A 52 -2.63 13.96 13.94
CA LEU A 52 -1.59 13.53 13.02
C LEU A 52 -1.02 14.63 12.12
N ARG A 53 -1.77 15.72 11.91
CA ARG A 53 -1.28 16.88 11.14
C ARG A 53 -0.27 17.71 11.92
N ALA A 54 -0.30 17.66 13.25
CA ALA A 54 0.55 18.43 14.14
C ALA A 54 1.62 17.56 14.83
N ASP A 55 1.32 16.27 15.06
CA ASP A 55 2.18 15.35 15.79
C ASP A 55 2.25 13.99 15.08
N VAL A 56 3.42 13.69 14.52
CA VAL A 56 3.71 12.43 13.84
C VAL A 56 3.84 11.26 14.83
N GLY A 57 4.19 11.52 16.09
CA GLY A 57 4.28 10.50 17.13
C GLY A 57 2.95 9.80 17.39
N THR A 58 1.83 10.45 17.05
CA THR A 58 0.50 9.84 17.08
C THR A 58 0.40 8.57 16.22
N LEU A 59 1.18 8.43 15.12
CA LEU A 59 1.20 7.22 14.28
C LEU A 59 1.64 5.96 15.04
N SER A 60 2.54 6.10 16.01
CA SER A 60 3.04 4.97 16.80
C SER A 60 2.44 4.93 18.20
N SER A 61 1.36 5.68 18.46
CA SER A 61 0.71 5.67 19.76
C SER A 61 -0.11 4.40 19.93
N THR A 62 0.01 3.74 21.08
CA THR A 62 -0.73 2.50 21.39
C THR A 62 -2.24 2.70 21.23
N ALA A 63 -2.78 3.82 21.72
CA ALA A 63 -4.20 4.13 21.61
C ALA A 63 -4.71 4.22 20.16
N PHE A 64 -3.89 4.73 19.23
CA PHE A 64 -4.23 4.72 17.81
C PHE A 64 -4.14 3.29 17.25
N LEU A 65 -3.04 2.60 17.51
CA LEU A 65 -2.76 1.28 16.95
C LEU A 65 -3.77 0.20 17.39
N THR A 66 -4.25 0.24 18.63
CA THR A 66 -5.30 -0.67 19.13
C THR A 66 -6.63 -0.54 18.38
N LEU A 67 -6.92 0.64 17.81
CA LEU A 67 -8.18 0.92 17.11
C LEU A 67 -8.05 0.88 15.59
N ALA A 68 -6.85 1.10 15.06
CA ALA A 68 -6.60 1.28 13.65
C ALA A 68 -6.51 -0.08 12.93
N ASP A 69 -7.30 -0.22 11.86
CA ASP A 69 -7.06 -1.28 10.89
C ASP A 69 -6.04 -0.82 9.84
N GLU A 70 -5.61 -1.74 8.98
CA GLU A 70 -4.65 -1.45 7.91
C GLU A 70 -5.05 -0.25 7.03
N PRO A 71 -6.30 -0.14 6.52
CA PRO A 71 -6.72 1.05 5.79
C PRO A 71 -6.59 2.35 6.60
N ALA A 72 -6.90 2.33 7.91
CA ALA A 72 -6.75 3.47 8.79
C ALA A 72 -5.27 3.87 8.98
N VAL A 73 -4.37 2.91 9.18
CA VAL A 73 -2.91 3.17 9.28
C VAL A 73 -2.37 3.76 7.98
N HIS A 74 -2.68 3.17 6.82
CA HIS A 74 -2.25 3.70 5.54
C HIS A 74 -2.73 5.15 5.33
N THR A 75 -4.00 5.42 5.67
CA THR A 75 -4.57 6.78 5.58
C THR A 75 -3.89 7.74 6.56
N ALA A 76 -3.59 7.29 7.77
CA ALA A 76 -2.92 8.08 8.80
C ALA A 76 -1.51 8.49 8.38
N ILE A 77 -0.73 7.56 7.81
CA ILE A 77 0.60 7.85 7.25
C ILE A 77 0.49 8.97 6.21
N MET A 78 -0.46 8.85 5.29
CA MET A 78 -0.63 9.85 4.22
C MET A 78 -0.99 11.24 4.77
N ILE A 79 -1.81 11.31 5.84
CA ILE A 79 -2.18 12.55 6.52
C ILE A 79 -0.97 13.17 7.22
N ALA A 80 -0.21 12.38 7.98
CA ALA A 80 0.97 12.86 8.70
C ALA A 80 2.01 13.44 7.73
N VAL A 81 2.28 12.75 6.62
CA VAL A 81 3.22 13.21 5.58
C VAL A 81 2.75 14.52 4.95
N SER A 82 1.47 14.60 4.62
CA SER A 82 0.89 15.80 4.03
C SER A 82 0.94 16.99 4.99
N GLY A 83 0.84 16.77 6.30
CA GLY A 83 0.93 17.81 7.32
C GLY A 83 2.34 18.38 7.48
N VAL A 84 3.34 17.50 7.51
CA VAL A 84 4.73 17.86 7.83
C VAL A 84 5.55 18.25 6.60
N ALA A 85 5.53 17.42 5.55
CA ALA A 85 6.45 17.58 4.42
C ALA A 85 5.82 18.30 3.21
N ARG A 86 4.48 18.32 3.13
CA ARG A 86 3.70 18.96 2.05
C ARG A 86 4.23 18.68 0.63
N PRO A 87 4.46 17.41 0.25
CA PRO A 87 4.93 17.10 -1.09
C PRO A 87 3.82 17.33 -2.14
N ASP A 88 4.21 17.59 -3.38
CA ASP A 88 3.28 17.70 -4.52
C ASP A 88 2.60 16.38 -4.82
N ALA A 89 3.33 15.27 -4.68
CA ALA A 89 2.78 13.93 -4.72
C ALA A 89 3.46 12.98 -3.71
N LEU A 90 2.74 11.95 -3.34
CA LEU A 90 3.09 11.03 -2.27
C LEU A 90 2.69 9.62 -2.68
N LEU A 91 3.60 8.67 -2.51
CA LEU A 91 3.38 7.25 -2.76
C LEU A 91 3.69 6.44 -1.50
N LEU A 92 2.80 5.51 -1.18
CA LEU A 92 3.00 4.52 -0.13
C LEU A 92 3.06 3.15 -0.77
N HIS A 93 4.21 2.50 -0.67
CA HIS A 93 4.38 1.10 -0.99
C HIS A 93 4.49 0.29 0.30
N THR A 94 3.89 -0.89 0.33
CA THR A 94 4.08 -1.85 1.42
C THR A 94 4.65 -3.16 0.89
N CYS A 95 5.38 -3.86 1.74
CA CYS A 95 5.81 -5.24 1.51
C CYS A 95 4.79 -6.19 2.12
N ALA A 96 4.50 -7.29 1.44
CA ALA A 96 3.82 -8.41 2.08
C ALA A 96 4.83 -9.17 2.97
N PRO A 97 4.40 -9.77 4.08
CA PRO A 97 5.27 -10.61 4.89
C PRO A 97 5.89 -11.72 4.02
N GLY A 98 7.21 -11.83 4.01
CA GLY A 98 7.93 -12.88 3.28
C GLY A 98 8.07 -12.66 1.76
N ALA A 99 7.69 -11.49 1.21
CA ALA A 99 7.78 -11.26 -0.23
C ALA A 99 8.29 -9.86 -0.61
N ALA A 100 9.34 -9.83 -1.42
CA ALA A 100 9.48 -8.85 -2.49
C ALA A 100 8.54 -9.28 -3.64
N PRO A 101 7.82 -8.36 -4.33
CA PRO A 101 8.15 -6.94 -4.50
C PRO A 101 7.27 -5.95 -3.70
N LEU A 102 7.76 -4.71 -3.57
CA LEU A 102 7.00 -3.56 -3.06
C LEU A 102 5.72 -3.37 -3.88
N ARG A 103 4.57 -3.22 -3.19
CA ARG A 103 3.28 -2.98 -3.82
C ARG A 103 2.77 -1.59 -3.48
N LEU A 104 2.41 -0.80 -4.50
CA LEU A 104 1.79 0.52 -4.29
C LEU A 104 0.39 0.33 -3.67
N THR A 105 0.20 0.81 -2.44
CA THR A 105 -1.07 0.66 -1.70
C THR A 105 -1.87 1.96 -1.65
N ARG A 106 -1.20 3.11 -1.59
CA ARG A 106 -1.84 4.43 -1.63
C ARG A 106 -0.99 5.42 -2.41
N HIS A 107 -1.63 6.40 -3.02
CA HIS A 107 -0.98 7.57 -3.59
C HIS A 107 -1.84 8.81 -3.41
N ARG A 108 -1.22 9.99 -3.52
CA ARG A 108 -1.87 11.31 -3.53
C ARG A 108 -1.09 12.25 -4.45
N GLY A 109 -1.79 13.14 -5.15
CA GLY A 109 -1.15 14.20 -5.96
C GLY A 109 -0.55 13.75 -7.29
N LEU A 110 -0.64 12.47 -7.63
CA LEU A 110 -0.33 12.00 -8.97
C LEU A 110 -1.38 12.49 -9.98
N PRO A 111 -0.98 12.74 -11.24
CA PRO A 111 -1.91 13.17 -12.28
C PRO A 111 -3.00 12.11 -12.53
N GLU A 112 -4.20 12.57 -12.93
CA GLU A 112 -5.38 11.73 -13.19
C GLU A 112 -5.28 10.88 -14.47
N SER A 113 -4.11 10.81 -15.09
CA SER A 113 -3.82 10.18 -16.37
C SER A 113 -3.91 8.65 -16.38
N GLY A 114 -4.69 8.08 -15.46
CA GLY A 114 -5.11 6.69 -15.43
C GLY A 114 -4.24 5.80 -14.53
N PRO A 115 -4.78 4.63 -14.14
CA PRO A 115 -4.11 3.69 -13.24
C PRO A 115 -2.77 3.17 -13.79
N HIS A 116 -2.62 3.11 -15.11
CA HIS A 116 -1.37 2.69 -15.74
C HIS A 116 -0.22 3.66 -15.50
N GLN A 117 -0.46 4.98 -15.55
CA GLN A 117 0.59 5.95 -15.28
C GLN A 117 0.99 5.95 -13.80
N VAL A 118 0.01 5.79 -12.90
CA VAL A 118 0.26 5.63 -11.46
C VAL A 118 1.15 4.41 -11.18
N ALA A 119 0.82 3.25 -11.76
CA ALA A 119 1.62 2.03 -11.59
C ALA A 119 3.04 2.20 -12.15
N ARG A 120 3.18 2.86 -13.30
CA ARG A 120 4.45 3.17 -13.94
C ARG A 120 5.32 4.09 -13.08
N ILE A 121 4.76 5.18 -12.54
CA ILE A 121 5.46 6.09 -11.63
C ILE A 121 5.83 5.36 -10.33
N GLY A 122 4.92 4.57 -9.76
CA GLY A 122 5.20 3.77 -8.56
C GLY A 122 6.38 2.83 -8.75
N SER A 123 6.41 2.08 -9.85
CA SER A 123 7.53 1.20 -10.20
C SER A 123 8.84 1.96 -10.41
N ALA A 124 8.79 3.10 -11.12
CA ALA A 124 9.94 3.97 -11.31
C ALA A 124 10.52 4.43 -9.95
N VAL A 125 9.67 4.88 -9.04
CA VAL A 125 10.08 5.33 -7.70
C VAL A 125 10.63 4.18 -6.84
N ALA A 126 9.99 3.02 -6.86
CA ALA A 126 10.50 1.84 -6.15
C ALA A 126 11.89 1.42 -6.64
N SER A 127 12.19 1.61 -7.93
CA SER A 127 13.50 1.31 -8.52
C SER A 127 14.61 2.32 -8.16
N VAL A 128 14.25 3.49 -7.61
CA VAL A 128 15.24 4.47 -7.12
C VAL A 128 15.93 3.98 -5.85
N VAL A 129 15.23 3.14 -5.07
CA VAL A 129 15.74 2.62 -3.81
C VAL A 129 16.45 1.29 -4.08
N PRO A 130 17.68 1.10 -3.61
CA PRO A 130 18.36 -0.18 -3.76
C PRO A 130 17.54 -1.34 -3.18
N PRO A 131 17.71 -2.57 -3.70
CA PRO A 131 17.17 -3.76 -3.06
C PRO A 131 17.67 -3.87 -1.62
N GLU A 132 16.96 -4.63 -0.79
CA GLU A 132 17.24 -4.71 0.66
C GLU A 132 18.71 -5.03 0.95
N GLY A 133 19.28 -4.25 1.86
CA GLY A 133 20.59 -4.43 2.47
C GLY A 133 20.67 -3.65 3.79
N ASP A 134 21.65 -3.98 4.63
CA ASP A 134 21.81 -3.44 5.99
C ASP A 134 21.94 -1.92 6.03
N SER A 135 22.31 -1.27 4.92
CA SER A 135 22.56 0.17 4.86
C SER A 135 21.62 0.96 3.93
N ALA A 136 20.44 0.44 3.60
CA ALA A 136 19.47 1.20 2.80
C ALA A 136 18.86 2.34 3.65
N GLY A 137 19.60 3.44 3.77
CA GLY A 137 19.12 4.71 4.32
C GLY A 137 18.14 5.42 3.37
N PRO A 138 17.67 6.62 3.75
CA PRO A 138 16.83 7.40 2.86
C PRO A 138 17.57 7.80 1.58
N VAL A 139 16.88 7.71 0.44
CA VAL A 139 17.40 8.21 -0.84
C VAL A 139 16.79 9.57 -1.11
N VAL A 140 17.61 10.61 -1.15
CA VAL A 140 17.19 12.00 -1.37
C VAL A 140 17.84 12.52 -2.64
N VAL A 141 17.01 12.87 -3.61
CA VAL A 141 17.43 13.48 -4.88
C VAL A 141 16.79 14.86 -4.98
N HIS A 142 17.59 15.89 -4.75
CA HIS A 142 17.14 17.29 -4.77
C HIS A 142 16.87 17.83 -6.17
N ASP A 143 17.52 17.27 -7.18
CA ASP A 143 17.31 17.62 -8.57
C ASP A 143 17.53 16.40 -9.47
N LEU A 144 16.43 15.89 -10.04
CA LEU A 144 16.39 14.76 -10.96
C LEU A 144 17.09 15.07 -12.29
N SER A 145 17.17 16.34 -12.70
CA SER A 145 17.85 16.74 -13.94
C SER A 145 19.37 16.70 -13.81
N ALA A 146 19.88 16.93 -12.59
CA ALA A 146 21.29 16.86 -12.25
C ALA A 146 21.73 15.49 -11.69
N ALA A 147 20.81 14.52 -11.56
CA ALA A 147 21.10 13.22 -10.99
C ALA A 147 21.91 12.33 -11.97
N VAL A 148 23.23 12.29 -11.78
CA VAL A 148 24.15 11.56 -12.69
C VAL A 148 24.34 10.09 -12.29
N VAL A 149 24.12 9.69 -11.03
CA VAL A 149 24.55 8.38 -10.50
C VAL A 149 23.49 7.73 -9.61
N GLY A 150 23.25 6.42 -9.79
CA GLY A 150 22.51 5.56 -8.86
C GLY A 150 21.02 5.39 -9.12
N VAL A 151 20.40 6.27 -9.92
CA VAL A 151 18.98 6.16 -10.29
C VAL A 151 18.84 5.65 -11.72
N SER A 152 17.91 4.72 -11.95
CA SER A 152 17.59 4.26 -13.30
C SER A 152 17.23 5.45 -14.21
N ARG A 153 17.96 5.61 -15.33
CA ARG A 153 17.68 6.68 -16.33
C ARG A 153 16.24 6.66 -16.81
N LEU A 154 15.65 5.46 -16.93
CA LEU A 154 14.26 5.29 -17.30
C LEU A 154 13.33 5.87 -16.22
N ALA A 155 13.59 5.55 -14.94
CA ALA A 155 12.81 6.06 -13.83
C ALA A 155 12.91 7.59 -13.71
N THR A 156 14.13 8.15 -13.83
CA THR A 156 14.36 9.59 -13.84
C THR A 156 13.57 10.27 -14.95
N ARG A 157 13.62 9.74 -16.18
CA ARG A 157 12.86 10.29 -17.32
C ARG A 157 11.36 10.28 -17.05
N MET A 158 10.83 9.18 -16.53
CA MET A 158 9.40 9.05 -16.22
C MET A 158 8.94 10.04 -15.15
N LEU A 159 9.76 10.31 -14.15
CA LEU A 159 9.48 11.32 -13.12
C LEU A 159 9.54 12.75 -13.68
N LEU A 160 10.53 13.04 -14.52
CA LEU A 160 10.67 14.34 -15.20
C LEU A 160 9.49 14.60 -16.15
N ASP A 161 9.08 13.60 -16.93
CA ASP A 161 7.93 13.64 -17.83
C ASP A 161 6.61 13.84 -17.06
N ALA A 162 6.51 13.29 -15.85
CA ALA A 162 5.39 13.53 -14.93
C ALA A 162 5.43 14.92 -14.26
N GLY A 163 6.48 15.70 -14.52
CA GLY A 163 6.64 17.07 -13.99
C GLY A 163 7.32 17.16 -12.63
N PHE A 164 7.82 16.05 -12.08
CA PHE A 164 8.57 16.08 -10.83
C PHE A 164 10.03 16.45 -11.09
N ARG A 165 10.66 17.11 -10.13
CA ARG A 165 12.04 17.58 -10.17
C ARG A 165 12.87 17.10 -8.98
N ALA A 166 12.24 16.73 -7.87
CA ALA A 166 12.91 16.13 -6.73
C ALA A 166 12.13 14.91 -6.22
N VAL A 167 12.83 13.97 -5.59
CA VAL A 167 12.23 12.81 -4.94
C VAL A 167 12.97 12.49 -3.65
N GLN A 168 12.22 12.17 -2.59
CA GLN A 168 12.74 11.57 -1.37
C GLN A 168 12.06 10.25 -1.12
N CYS A 169 12.85 9.20 -0.87
CA CYS A 169 12.38 7.85 -0.62
C CYS A 169 12.89 7.39 0.74
N TYR A 170 11.96 7.07 1.63
CA TYR A 170 12.22 6.63 2.99
C TYR A 170 11.78 5.18 3.17
N PRO A 171 12.71 4.22 3.31
CA PRO A 171 12.35 2.87 3.69
C PRO A 171 11.74 2.88 5.09
N MET A 172 10.61 2.19 5.25
CA MET A 172 9.94 2.03 6.53
C MET A 172 10.33 0.68 7.12
N ARG A 173 10.92 0.72 8.32
CA ARG A 173 11.38 -0.44 9.10
C ARG A 173 10.94 -0.25 10.55
N ASP A 174 10.85 -1.35 11.27
CA ASP A 174 10.78 -1.31 12.74
C ASP A 174 12.12 -1.77 13.32
N GLY A 175 12.84 -0.83 13.94
CA GLY A 175 14.24 -1.03 14.32
C GLY A 175 15.11 -1.45 13.13
N ASP A 176 15.94 -2.46 13.35
CA ASP A 176 16.82 -3.07 12.35
C ASP A 176 16.12 -4.18 11.54
N GLY A 177 14.80 -4.29 11.66
CA GLY A 177 14.00 -5.30 10.98
C GLY A 177 13.95 -5.15 9.45
N PRO A 178 13.31 -6.11 8.76
CA PRO A 178 13.14 -6.07 7.32
C PRO A 178 12.33 -4.84 6.88
N ARG A 179 12.43 -4.48 5.59
CA ARG A 179 11.67 -3.35 5.05
C ARG A 179 10.18 -3.70 4.99
N LEU A 180 9.37 -2.97 5.74
CA LEU A 180 7.92 -3.11 5.78
C LEU A 180 7.24 -2.32 4.65
N GLY A 181 7.92 -1.31 4.11
CA GLY A 181 7.44 -0.58 2.95
C GLY A 181 8.38 0.55 2.53
N LEU A 182 7.89 1.37 1.61
CA LEU A 182 8.59 2.54 1.11
C LEU A 182 7.65 3.74 1.04
N LEU A 183 8.04 4.83 1.68
CA LEU A 183 7.37 6.11 1.60
C LEU A 183 8.13 7.03 0.64
N SER A 184 7.44 7.54 -0.37
CA SER A 184 8.06 8.39 -1.38
C SER A 184 7.35 9.72 -1.51
N LEU A 185 8.14 10.79 -1.48
CA LEU A 185 7.71 12.18 -1.55
C LEU A 185 8.26 12.77 -2.85
N LEU A 186 7.39 13.35 -3.64
CA LEU A 186 7.70 13.88 -4.96
C LEU A 186 7.42 15.38 -4.97
N TYR A 187 8.34 16.14 -5.54
CA TYR A 187 8.24 17.60 -5.60
C TYR A 187 8.48 18.11 -7.03
N ARG A 188 7.79 19.18 -7.41
CA ARG A 188 7.88 19.84 -8.73
C ARG A 188 9.00 20.88 -8.79
N SER A 189 9.51 21.33 -7.66
CA SER A 189 10.65 22.24 -7.58
C SER A 189 11.91 21.47 -7.16
N PRO A 190 13.07 21.72 -7.80
CA PRO A 190 14.34 21.20 -7.34
C PRO A 190 14.80 22.01 -6.13
N ASP A 191 14.72 21.44 -4.93
CA ASP A 191 15.01 22.16 -3.69
C ASP A 191 15.54 21.23 -2.58
N ARG A 192 16.10 21.85 -1.54
CA ARG A 192 16.50 21.15 -0.32
C ARG A 192 15.32 21.01 0.64
N TYR A 193 14.66 19.87 0.57
CA TYR A 193 13.56 19.53 1.47
C TYR A 193 14.08 18.92 2.79
N PRO A 194 13.46 19.24 3.94
CA PRO A 194 13.84 18.65 5.23
C PRO A 194 13.74 17.12 5.22
N VAL A 195 14.67 16.47 5.92
CA VAL A 195 14.72 15.01 6.02
C VAL A 195 13.57 14.50 6.91
N GLN A 196 12.86 13.46 6.46
CA GLN A 196 11.65 12.92 7.11
C GLN A 196 11.87 11.56 7.81
N GLU A 197 13.07 11.30 8.34
CA GLU A 197 13.42 10.03 8.98
C GLU A 197 12.54 9.70 10.20
N SER A 198 12.24 10.70 11.04
CA SER A 198 11.36 10.48 12.21
C SER A 198 9.97 10.00 11.76
N LEU A 199 9.44 10.57 10.68
CA LEU A 199 8.17 10.15 10.11
C LEU A 199 8.24 8.73 9.58
N ALA A 200 9.28 8.39 8.82
CA ALA A 200 9.46 7.05 8.27
C ALA A 200 9.56 5.99 9.38
N ARG A 201 10.24 6.31 10.50
CA ARG A 201 10.33 5.46 11.68
C ARG A 201 8.98 5.24 12.35
N HIS A 202 8.19 6.30 12.57
CA HIS A 202 6.84 6.16 13.16
C HIS A 202 5.88 5.39 12.24
N ALA A 203 5.98 5.60 10.93
CA ALA A 203 5.22 4.83 9.95
C ALA A 203 5.65 3.35 9.92
N GLY A 204 6.95 3.06 10.04
CA GLY A 204 7.48 1.71 10.17
C GLY A 204 6.93 0.96 11.37
N LYS A 205 6.94 1.58 12.56
CA LYS A 205 6.30 1.03 13.77
C LYS A 205 4.82 0.73 13.57
N ALA A 206 4.09 1.66 12.94
CA ALA A 206 2.67 1.46 12.67
C ALA A 206 2.40 0.29 11.71
N LEU A 207 3.24 0.10 10.70
CA LEU A 207 3.16 -1.04 9.79
C LEU A 207 3.54 -2.37 10.47
N ALA A 208 4.54 -2.38 11.35
CA ALA A 208 4.94 -3.56 12.09
C ALA A 208 3.79 -4.10 12.95
N HIS A 209 3.08 -3.21 13.62
CA HIS A 209 1.90 -3.58 14.41
C HIS A 209 0.82 -4.29 13.58
N LEU A 210 0.60 -3.87 12.34
CA LEU A 210 -0.33 -4.55 11.43
C LEU A 210 0.17 -5.96 11.07
N SER A 211 1.48 -6.13 10.88
CA SER A 211 2.09 -7.42 10.58
C SER A 211 1.96 -8.39 11.76
N GLU A 212 2.21 -7.92 12.98
CA GLU A 212 2.03 -8.71 14.22
C GLU A 212 0.58 -9.16 14.40
N THR A 213 -0.36 -8.23 14.19
CA THR A 213 -1.80 -8.53 14.32
C THR A 213 -2.24 -9.61 13.34
N ARG A 214 -1.70 -9.64 12.12
CA ARG A 214 -2.03 -10.67 11.12
C ARG A 214 -1.51 -12.06 11.49
N ILE A 215 -0.35 -12.14 12.14
CA ILE A 215 0.24 -13.43 12.55
C ILE A 215 -0.51 -13.99 13.76
N GLY A 216 -0.96 -13.12 14.67
CA GLY A 216 -1.66 -13.53 15.90
C GLY A 216 -3.13 -13.97 15.72
N THR A 217 -3.77 -13.68 14.59
CA THR A 217 -5.20 -13.95 14.38
C THR A 217 -5.52 -15.26 13.67
N CYS A 218 -4.65 -16.27 13.71
CA CYS A 218 -5.16 -17.64 13.55
C CYS A 218 -5.86 -17.98 14.86
N PRO A 219 -7.21 -17.92 14.98
CA PRO A 219 -7.83 -18.59 16.10
C PRO A 219 -7.36 -20.03 15.99
N VAL A 220 -6.62 -20.49 17.00
CA VAL A 220 -6.55 -21.92 17.27
C VAL A 220 -7.99 -22.28 17.59
N VAL A 221 -8.77 -22.57 16.55
CA VAL A 221 -9.96 -23.38 16.69
C VAL A 221 -9.39 -24.68 17.17
N ALA A 222 -9.37 -24.85 18.50
CA ALA A 222 -9.12 -26.15 19.10
C ALA A 222 -9.95 -27.12 18.27
N PRO A 223 -9.35 -28.19 17.70
CA PRO A 223 -10.08 -29.11 16.85
C PRO A 223 -11.29 -29.56 17.66
N SER A 224 -12.44 -28.99 17.34
CA SER A 224 -13.71 -29.41 17.91
C SER A 224 -13.78 -30.85 17.50
N ALA A 225 -13.70 -31.75 18.48
CA ALA A 225 -13.83 -33.17 18.28
C ALA A 225 -15.17 -33.37 17.56
N PHE A 226 -15.12 -33.46 16.24
CA PHE A 226 -16.25 -33.86 15.45
C PHE A 226 -16.52 -35.30 15.91
N PRO A 227 -17.70 -35.60 16.47
CA PRO A 227 -18.08 -36.99 16.70
C PRO A 227 -17.99 -37.67 15.34
N GLY A 228 -17.07 -38.63 15.22
CA GLY A 228 -16.82 -39.34 13.98
C GLY A 228 -18.12 -39.96 13.45
N PRO A 229 -18.33 -39.98 12.12
CA PRO A 229 -19.41 -40.75 11.55
C PRO A 229 -19.25 -42.23 11.93
N PRO A 230 -20.34 -42.96 12.21
CA PRO A 230 -20.27 -44.39 12.47
C PRO A 230 -19.64 -45.11 11.27
N ALA A 231 -18.66 -45.96 11.55
CA ALA A 231 -17.93 -46.74 10.57
C ALA A 231 -18.89 -47.50 9.63
N SER A 232 -18.75 -47.26 8.33
CA SER A 232 -19.35 -48.11 7.29
C SER A 232 -18.31 -49.15 6.83
N PRO A 233 -18.70 -50.40 6.59
CA PRO A 233 -17.78 -51.48 6.23
C PRO A 233 -17.23 -51.35 4.80
N PRO A 234 -16.08 -51.98 4.51
CA PRO A 234 -15.40 -51.91 3.23
C PRO A 234 -15.99 -52.89 2.22
N ASP A 235 -16.35 -52.40 1.03
CA ASP A 235 -16.54 -53.27 -0.15
C ASP A 235 -16.06 -52.60 -1.45
N ALA A 236 -15.25 -53.38 -2.17
CA ALA A 236 -15.09 -53.50 -3.62
C ALA A 236 -14.70 -52.28 -4.49
N ALA A 237 -13.42 -52.28 -4.88
CA ALA A 237 -12.92 -52.23 -6.27
C ALA A 237 -13.75 -51.56 -7.38
N CYS A 238 -13.16 -50.57 -8.07
CA CYS A 238 -13.22 -50.50 -9.54
C CYS A 238 -12.14 -49.56 -10.15
N LEU A 239 -11.19 -50.22 -10.80
CA LEU A 239 -10.41 -49.92 -12.00
C LEU A 239 -10.71 -48.66 -12.87
N SER A 240 -9.58 -48.09 -13.37
CA SER A 240 -9.30 -47.68 -14.77
C SER A 240 -9.55 -46.25 -15.29
N GLY A 241 -8.57 -45.80 -16.09
CA GLY A 241 -8.68 -44.79 -17.17
C GLY A 241 -8.00 -43.45 -16.85
N LEU A 242 -6.71 -43.20 -17.10
CA LEU A 242 -5.99 -43.17 -18.39
C LEU A 242 -6.70 -42.33 -19.45
N LEU A 243 -6.27 -41.07 -19.63
CA LEU A 243 -6.12 -40.44 -20.95
C LEU A 243 -5.18 -39.21 -20.86
N ALA A 244 -4.10 -39.31 -21.63
CA ALA A 244 -3.11 -38.27 -21.86
C ALA A 244 -3.64 -37.23 -22.87
N VAL A 245 -3.22 -35.97 -22.70
CA VAL A 245 -3.39 -34.92 -23.72
C VAL A 245 -2.01 -34.30 -23.95
N GLU A 246 -1.50 -34.45 -25.18
CA GLU A 246 -0.26 -33.84 -25.67
C GLU A 246 -0.37 -32.32 -25.82
N PRO A 247 0.76 -31.57 -25.69
CA PRO A 247 0.82 -30.14 -25.95
C PRO A 247 1.22 -29.82 -27.40
N SER A 248 0.44 -28.98 -28.07
CA SER A 248 0.77 -28.42 -29.40
C SER A 248 1.44 -27.04 -29.26
N ARG A 249 2.68 -26.91 -29.79
CA ARG A 249 3.38 -25.64 -30.05
C ARG A 249 2.95 -25.08 -31.40
N PRO A 250 2.84 -23.74 -31.57
CA PRO A 250 3.88 -23.00 -32.32
C PRO A 250 4.03 -21.55 -31.80
N GLY A 251 4.97 -20.69 -32.19
CA GLY A 251 6.02 -20.71 -33.19
C GLY A 251 6.80 -19.40 -33.04
N ALA A 252 8.13 -19.48 -33.14
CA ALA A 252 9.02 -18.34 -33.07
C ALA A 252 9.08 -17.63 -34.43
N LYS A 253 8.82 -16.32 -34.47
CA LYS A 253 9.24 -15.45 -35.57
C LYS A 253 10.21 -14.41 -35.03
N ARG A 254 11.49 -14.62 -35.35
CA ARG A 254 12.55 -13.61 -35.29
C ARG A 254 12.42 -12.71 -36.50
N SER A 255 12.35 -11.40 -36.29
CA SER A 255 12.78 -10.42 -37.27
C SER A 255 13.54 -9.29 -36.58
N ASN A 256 14.79 -9.16 -37.00
CA ASN A 256 15.67 -8.02 -36.78
C ASN A 256 15.14 -6.82 -37.60
N PRO A 257 15.47 -5.56 -37.28
CA PRO A 257 16.61 -5.02 -38.00
C PRO A 257 17.50 -4.04 -37.21
N GLN A 258 18.77 -4.09 -37.62
CA GLN A 258 19.79 -3.05 -37.47
C GLN A 258 19.25 -1.65 -37.82
N GLY A 259 19.40 -0.71 -36.88
CA GLY A 259 19.19 0.71 -37.09
C GLY A 259 20.44 1.49 -36.67
N ARG A 260 21.09 2.09 -37.66
CA ARG A 260 22.32 2.89 -37.57
C ARG A 260 22.07 4.21 -36.82
N GLY A 261 23.11 4.68 -36.11
CA GLY A 261 23.51 6.09 -36.14
C GLY A 261 23.26 6.94 -34.90
N ALA A 262 24.34 7.40 -34.26
CA ALA A 262 24.50 8.73 -33.67
C ALA A 262 25.97 8.91 -33.26
N LYS A 263 26.78 9.56 -34.11
CA LYS A 263 27.20 10.96 -34.00
C LYS A 263 27.99 11.28 -32.72
N ARG A 264 29.31 11.34 -32.90
CA ARG A 264 30.28 12.08 -32.07
C ARG A 264 29.78 13.50 -31.82
N TRP A 265 29.76 13.92 -30.55
CA TRP A 265 29.88 15.32 -30.16
C TRP A 265 31.03 15.43 -29.17
N ALA A 266 32.16 15.90 -29.68
CA ALA A 266 33.21 16.50 -28.89
C ALA A 266 32.77 17.95 -28.61
N GLY A 267 32.87 18.36 -27.35
CA GLY A 267 32.46 19.68 -26.89
C GLY A 267 33.13 19.98 -25.57
N GLU A 268 34.46 20.14 -25.63
CA GLU A 268 35.25 20.83 -24.62
C GLU A 268 34.60 22.18 -24.29
N ARG A 269 34.29 22.42 -23.02
CA ARG A 269 34.32 23.77 -22.45
C ARG A 269 34.89 23.70 -21.04
N SER A 270 36.22 23.82 -21.03
CA SER A 270 37.02 24.29 -19.91
C SER A 270 36.81 25.80 -19.76
N GLY A 271 36.71 26.31 -18.52
CA GLY A 271 36.97 27.74 -18.27
C GLY A 271 36.27 28.40 -17.08
N ARG A 272 37.05 28.51 -15.99
CA ARG A 272 37.17 29.65 -15.03
C ARG A 272 35.96 29.98 -14.13
N LEU A 273 36.02 29.76 -12.82
CA LEU A 273 36.82 30.39 -11.75
C LEU A 273 36.60 31.90 -11.55
N ALA A 274 36.31 32.19 -10.27
CA ALA A 274 36.60 33.39 -9.49
C ALA A 274 35.67 34.61 -9.59
N GLY A 275 35.24 35.05 -8.40
CA GLY A 275 34.48 36.28 -8.18
C GLY A 275 33.81 36.31 -6.81
N VAL A 276 34.59 36.09 -5.74
CA VAL A 276 34.18 36.34 -4.36
C VAL A 276 34.65 37.75 -4.01
N ASP A 277 33.73 38.71 -4.02
CA ASP A 277 33.85 40.01 -3.35
C ASP A 277 32.68 40.06 -2.35
N GLY A 278 32.86 40.17 -1.04
CA GLY A 278 33.73 41.11 -0.35
C GLY A 278 32.85 42.16 0.32
N LYS A 279 32.21 41.80 1.45
CA LYS A 279 31.44 42.73 2.29
C LYS A 279 32.17 42.93 3.62
N PRO A 280 32.47 44.18 4.00
CA PRO A 280 32.54 44.56 5.40
C PRO A 280 31.45 45.60 5.70
N LEU A 281 30.51 45.27 6.58
CA LEU A 281 29.68 46.28 7.24
C LEU A 281 30.25 46.50 8.63
N SER A 282 30.93 47.63 8.79
CA SER A 282 31.31 48.18 10.09
C SER A 282 30.13 48.93 10.72
N GLY A 283 29.89 48.66 12.00
CA GLY A 283 29.64 49.66 13.04
C GLY A 283 28.34 50.48 13.00
N ALA A 284 27.57 50.39 14.07
CA ALA A 284 27.45 51.50 15.03
C ALA A 284 26.82 50.98 16.33
N ARG A 285 27.41 51.43 17.45
CA ARG A 285 26.82 51.44 18.80
C ARG A 285 25.86 52.60 18.92
#